data_AF-A0A5E4D6N1-F1
#
_entry.id   AF-A0A5E4D6N1-F1
#
_cell.length_a   1.000
_cell.length_b   1.000
_cell.length_c   1.000
_cell.angle_alpha   90.00
_cell.angle_beta   90.00
_cell.angle_gamma   90.00
#
_symmetry.space_group_name_H-M   'P 1'
#
loop_
_entity.id
_entity.type
_entity.pdbx_description
1 polymer ?
#
loop_
_entity_poly.entity_id
_entity_poly.type
_entity_poly.pdbx_seq_one_letter_code
_entity_poly.pdbx_strand_id
1 'polypeptide(L)' 'MDSHSKANGTFAIQVLKMLCQDRPSQNVFFSPLSISSALGMVLLGAKGNTKVQMAQ' A
#
# COMPACT_ATOMS: atom_id res chain seq x y z
N MET A 1 16.46 -7.41 4.01
CA MET A 1 16.17 -6.04 3.55
C MET A 1 15.53 -6.04 2.16
N ASP A 2 15.96 -6.94 1.26
CA ASP A 2 15.48 -6.98 -0.13
C ASP A 2 14.01 -7.42 -0.27
N SER A 3 13.55 -8.31 0.60
CA SER A 3 12.14 -8.76 0.63
C SER A 3 11.16 -7.62 0.95
N HIS A 4 11.50 -6.78 1.93
CA HIS A 4 10.68 -5.63 2.33
C HIS A 4 10.66 -4.54 1.27
N SER A 5 11.81 -4.24 0.66
CA SER A 5 11.91 -3.29 -0.45
C SER A 5 11.08 -3.76 -1.65
N LYS A 6 11.17 -5.06 -1.99
CA LYS A 6 10.37 -5.67 -3.06
C LYS A 6 8.87 -5.61 -2.77
N ALA A 7 8.45 -5.95 -1.56
CA ALA A 7 7.03 -5.88 -1.16
C ALA A 7 6.48 -4.45 -1.25
N ASN A 8 7.22 -3.47 -0.73
CA ASN A 8 6.84 -2.05 -0.83
C ASN A 8 6.81 -1.57 -2.29
N GLY A 9 7.74 -2.03 -3.13
CA GLY A 9 7.75 -1.71 -4.56
C GLY A 9 6.54 -2.30 -5.30
N THR A 10 6.18 -3.55 -5.03
CA THR A 10 4.98 -4.18 -5.58
C THR A 10 3.71 -3.45 -5.14
N PHE A 11 3.59 -3.15 -3.84
CA PHE A 11 2.48 -2.36 -3.29
C PHE A 11 2.36 -0.99 -3.97
N ALA A 12 3.49 -0.26 -4.12
CA ALA A 12 3.51 1.04 -4.79
C ALA A 12 2.96 0.98 -6.22
N ILE A 13 3.37 -0.03 -6.99
CA ILE A 13 2.91 -0.21 -8.38
C ILE A 13 1.41 -0.56 -8.42
N GLN A 14 0.92 -1.40 -7.50
CA GLN A 14 -0.50 -1.74 -7.42
C GLN A 14 -1.37 -0.52 -7.10
N VAL A 15 -0.97 0.28 -6.11
CA VAL A 15 -1.68 1.53 -5.75
C VAL A 15 -1.64 2.52 -6.90
N LEU A 16 -0.49 2.72 -7.56
CA LEU A 16 -0.39 3.61 -8.70
C LEU A 16 -1.34 3.19 -9.83
N LYS A 17 -1.40 1.90 -10.16
CA LYS A 17 -2.33 1.37 -11.19
C LYS A 17 -3.78 1.67 -10.83
N MET A 18 -4.17 1.45 -9.58
CA MET A 18 -5.53 1.74 -9.11
C MET A 18 -5.87 3.23 -9.21
N LEU A 19 -4.95 4.11 -8.79
CA LEU A 19 -5.15 5.56 -8.87
C LEU A 19 -5.21 6.06 -10.33
N CYS A 20 -4.38 5.50 -11.22
CA CYS A 20 -4.42 5.84 -12.64
C CYS A 20 -5.67 5.30 -13.35
N GLN A 21 -6.25 4.18 -12.90
CA GLN A 21 -7.53 3.69 -13.43
C GLN A 21 -8.69 4.63 -13.08
N ASP A 22 -8.70 5.18 -11.87
CA ASP A 22 -9.69 6.17 -11.45
C ASP A 22 -9.50 7.52 -12.19
N ARG A 23 -8.25 7.87 -12.53
CA ARG A 23 -7.87 9.18 -13.09
C ARG A 23 -6.94 9.05 -14.30
N PRO A 24 -7.42 8.52 -15.45
CA PRO A 24 -6.58 8.11 -16.58
C PRO A 24 -5.77 9.22 -17.26
N SER A 25 -6.15 10.50 -17.07
CA SER A 25 -5.53 11.65 -17.73
C SER A 25 -5.12 12.76 -16.76
N GLN A 26 -5.01 12.44 -15.47
CA GLN A 26 -4.57 13.40 -14.45
C GLN A 26 -3.22 13.01 -13.86
N ASN A 27 -2.48 14.00 -13.39
CA ASN A 27 -1.25 13.76 -12.65
C ASN A 27 -1.56 13.05 -11.33
N VAL A 28 -0.92 11.92 -11.08
CA VAL A 28 -0.99 11.18 -9.81
C VAL A 28 0.34 11.33 -9.09
N PHE A 29 0.30 11.87 -7.87
CA PHE A 29 1.46 12.00 -7.00
C PHE A 29 1.10 11.51 -5.59
N PHE A 30 1.89 10.57 -5.07
CA PHE A 30 1.70 10.02 -3.73
C PHE A 30 3.01 9.45 -3.18
N SER A 31 3.05 9.16 -1.87
CA SER A 31 4.19 8.55 -1.19
C SER A 31 3.85 7.10 -0.77
N PRO A 32 4.29 6.08 -1.52
CA PRO A 32 3.97 4.69 -1.22
C PRO A 32 4.48 4.23 0.15
N LEU A 33 5.69 4.67 0.53
CA LEU A 33 6.30 4.32 1.81
C LEU A 33 5.54 4.92 2.99
N SER A 34 5.05 6.15 2.86
CA SER A 34 4.25 6.79 3.92
C SER A 34 2.95 6.02 4.16
N ILE A 35 2.27 5.61 3.08
CA ILE A 35 1.03 4.82 3.16
C ILE A 35 1.31 3.44 3.76
N SER A 36 2.32 2.73 3.26
CA SER A 36 2.72 1.42 3.79
C SER A 36 3.05 1.49 5.29
N SER A 37 3.76 2.54 5.71
CA SER A 37 4.09 2.76 7.13
C SER A 37 2.84 3.00 7.98
N ALA A 38 1.91 3.84 7.50
CA ALA A 38 0.64 4.09 8.18
C ALA A 38 -0.21 2.81 8.29
N LEU A 39 -0.32 2.03 7.21
CA LEU A 39 -1.01 0.74 7.21
C LEU A 39 -0.34 -0.27 8.15
N GLY A 40 1.00 -0.28 8.23
CA GLY A 40 1.74 -1.07 9.19
C GLY A 40 1.35 -0.74 10.63
N MET A 41 1.25 0.54 10.97
CA MET A 41 0.79 0.97 12.31
C MET A 41 -0.67 0.55 12.57
N VAL A 42 -1.56 0.67 11.59
CA VAL A 42 -2.96 0.23 11.72
C VAL A 42 -3.04 -1.29 11.89
N LEU A 43 -2.23 -2.06 11.17
CA LEU A 43 -2.17 -3.52 11.26
C LEU A 43 -1.79 -3.99 12.67
N LEU A 44 -0.91 -3.27 13.37
CA LEU A 44 -0.53 -3.58 14.75
C LEU A 44 -1.72 -3.47 15.72
N GLY A 45 -2.66 -2.56 15.46
CA GLY A 45 -3.90 -2.40 16.24
C GLY A 45 -5.06 -3.27 15.80
N ALA A 46 -5.01 -3.83 14.58
CA ALA A 46 -6.10 -4.62 14.00
C ALA A 46 -6.29 -5.99 14.67
N LYS A 47 -7.52 -6.50 14.66
CA LYS A 47 -7.89 -7.84 15.17
C LYS A 47 -8.80 -8.58 14.19
N GLY A 48 -8.95 -9.89 14.40
CA GLY A 48 -9.85 -10.73 13.62
C GLY A 48 -9.60 -10.63 12.11
N ASN A 49 -10.68 -10.61 11.33
CA ASN A 49 -10.62 -10.59 9.87
C ASN A 49 -9.90 -9.35 9.30
N THR A 50 -9.99 -8.21 9.99
CA THR A 50 -9.32 -6.97 9.57
C THR A 50 -7.80 -7.14 9.56
N LYS A 51 -7.23 -7.77 10.61
CA LYS A 51 -5.79 -8.04 10.67
C LYS A 51 -5.35 -9.00 9.55
N VAL A 52 -6.18 -10.00 9.28
CA VAL A 52 -5.90 -11.01 8.23
C VAL A 52 -5.86 -10.35 6.86
N GLN A 53 -6.87 -9.55 6.50
CA GLN A 53 -6.92 -8.89 5.20
C GLN A 53 -5.79 -7.87 4.99
N MET A 54 -5.37 -7.18 6.04
CA MET A 54 -4.28 -6.21 5.96
C MET A 54 -2.90 -6.83 5.81
N ALA A 55 -2.72 -8.10 6.16
CA ALA A 55 -1.46 -8.83 6.07
C ALA A 55 -1.35 -9.72 4.81
N GLN A 56 -2.39 -9.74 3.98
CA GLN A 56 -2.44 -10.43 2.68
C GLN A 56 -1.78 -9.59 1.60
#